data_AF-A0A846P931-F1
#
_entry.id   AF-A0A846P931-F1
#
_cell.length_a   1.000
_cell.length_b   1.000
_cell.length_c   1.000
_cell.angle_alpha   90.00
_cell.angle_beta   90.00
_cell.angle_gamma   90.00
#
_symmetry.space_group_name_H-M   'P 1'
#
loop_
_entity.id
_entity.type
_entity.pdbx_description
1 polymer ?
#
loop_
_entity_poly.entity_id
_entity_poly.type
_entity_poly.pdbx_seq_one_letter_code
_entity_poly.pdbx_strand_id
1 'polypeptide(L)'
;MEPTLVTWLLVAFGVITLTPLTVIYGIFLRDPNAPKSKDLMIGEGKDWRDKTHFRLNLGFAWTDFLFFVPLFVSGSVGALLGQPWGYVLFGAAGAGMLYINIILWFVEKEHVYPALGPLRYFTYFWGFFVYWGALALAYSALRVGGIEF
;
A
#
# COMPACT_ATOMS: atom_id res chain seq x y z
N MET A 1 14.69 -13.91 16.21
CA MET A 1 13.73 -12.99 16.86
C MET A 1 12.36 -13.60 16.74
N GLU A 2 11.83 -14.24 17.79
CA GLU A 2 10.58 -15.01 17.66
C GLU A 2 9.38 -14.10 17.29
N PRO A 3 8.59 -14.45 16.26
CA PRO A 3 7.44 -13.66 15.86
C PRO A 3 6.42 -13.57 16.99
N THR A 4 6.05 -12.35 17.37
CA THR A 4 5.10 -12.12 18.46
C THR A 4 3.67 -12.00 17.91
N LEU A 5 2.66 -11.98 18.79
CA LEU A 5 1.28 -11.74 18.37
C LEU A 5 1.15 -10.45 17.54
N VAL A 6 1.93 -9.42 17.87
CA VAL A 6 1.98 -8.15 17.12
C VAL A 6 2.52 -8.36 15.70
N THR A 7 3.53 -9.21 15.51
CA THR A 7 4.03 -9.57 14.17
C THR A 7 2.89 -10.15 13.32
N TRP A 8 2.15 -11.11 13.87
CA TRP A 8 1.03 -11.76 13.18
C TRP A 8 -0.09 -10.77 12.84
N LEU A 9 -0.49 -9.92 13.78
CA LEU A 9 -1.53 -8.93 13.57
C LEU A 9 -1.14 -7.90 12.49
N LEU A 10 0.10 -7.43 12.49
CA LEU A 10 0.59 -6.46 11.49
C LEU A 10 0.69 -7.07 10.09
N VAL A 11 1.14 -8.31 9.98
CA VAL A 11 1.18 -9.02 8.69
C VAL A 11 -0.24 -9.28 8.18
N ALA A 12 -1.14 -9.79 9.03
CA ALA A 12 -2.53 -10.04 8.65
C ALA A 12 -3.24 -8.75 8.22
N PHE A 13 -3.10 -7.67 8.98
CA PHE A 13 -3.67 -6.37 8.64
C PHE A 13 -3.10 -5.80 7.34
N GLY A 14 -1.78 -5.95 7.12
CA GLY A 14 -1.12 -5.59 5.87
C GLY A 14 -1.68 -6.36 4.68
N VAL A 15 -1.82 -7.69 4.80
CA VAL A 15 -2.39 -8.54 3.74
C VAL A 15 -3.82 -8.11 3.41
N ILE A 16 -4.68 -7.91 4.42
CA ILE A 16 -6.07 -7.48 4.22
C ILE A 16 -6.14 -6.12 3.51
N THR A 17 -5.28 -5.19 3.90
CA THR A 17 -5.27 -3.83 3.35
C THR A 17 -4.72 -3.78 1.92
N LEU A 18 -3.65 -4.54 1.65
CA LEU A 18 -2.94 -4.50 0.36
C LEU A 18 -3.58 -5.38 -0.72
N THR A 19 -4.23 -6.49 -0.35
CA THR A 19 -4.77 -7.45 -1.32
C THR A 19 -5.76 -6.81 -2.30
N PRO A 20 -6.76 -6.00 -1.86
CA PRO A 20 -7.68 -5.35 -2.80
C PRO A 20 -6.95 -4.43 -3.78
N LEU A 21 -5.95 -3.69 -3.31
CA LEU A 21 -5.14 -2.78 -4.13
C LEU A 21 -4.35 -3.56 -5.18
N THR A 22 -3.65 -4.62 -4.76
CA THR A 22 -2.89 -5.49 -5.68
C THR A 22 -3.79 -6.14 -6.73
N VAL A 23 -5.00 -6.57 -6.36
CA VAL A 23 -5.97 -7.14 -7.31
C VAL A 23 -6.42 -6.09 -8.34
N ILE A 24 -6.75 -4.88 -7.89
CA ILE A 24 -7.16 -3.79 -8.78
C ILE A 24 -6.04 -3.44 -9.77
N TYR A 25 -4.81 -3.25 -9.27
CA TYR A 25 -3.65 -2.97 -10.11
C TYR A 25 -3.28 -4.13 -11.03
N GLY A 26 -3.51 -5.38 -10.62
CA GLY A 26 -3.29 -6.55 -11.49
C GLY A 26 -4.28 -6.62 -12.65
N ILE A 27 -5.56 -6.34 -12.40
CA ILE A 27 -6.58 -6.22 -13.47
C ILE A 27 -6.18 -5.08 -14.42
N PHE A 28 -5.74 -3.96 -13.86
CA PHE A 28 -5.36 -2.79 -14.61
C PHE A 28 -4.14 -3.02 -15.52
N LEU A 29 -3.07 -3.64 -15.02
CA LEU A 29 -1.88 -3.96 -15.81
C LEU A 29 -2.15 -4.94 -16.95
N ARG A 30 -3.14 -5.82 -16.79
CA ARG A 30 -3.52 -6.81 -17.82
C ARG A 30 -4.15 -6.16 -19.04
N ASP A 31 -5.07 -5.21 -18.83
CA ASP A 31 -5.72 -4.47 -19.92
C ASP A 31 -5.95 -3.01 -19.49
N PRO A 32 -4.93 -2.15 -19.64
CA PRO A 32 -5.00 -0.77 -19.17
C PRO A 32 -5.97 0.08 -19.98
N ASN A 33 -6.32 -0.33 -21.21
CA ASN A 33 -7.19 0.44 -22.09
C ASN A 33 -8.65 0.00 -22.07
N ALA A 34 -8.97 -1.10 -21.39
CA ALA A 34 -10.35 -1.55 -21.19
C ALA A 34 -11.21 -0.46 -20.53
N PRO A 35 -12.51 -0.35 -20.89
CA PRO A 35 -13.43 0.57 -20.24
C PRO A 35 -13.43 0.43 -18.71
N LYS A 36 -13.49 -0.80 -18.21
CA LYS A 36 -13.43 -1.10 -16.77
C LYS A 36 -12.17 -0.56 -16.08
N SER A 37 -11.02 -0.62 -16.74
CA SER A 37 -9.73 -0.11 -16.24
C SER A 37 -9.70 1.41 -16.22
N LYS A 38 -10.29 2.05 -17.24
CA LYS A 38 -10.44 3.49 -17.30
C LYS A 38 -11.41 4.00 -16.25
N ASP A 39 -12.55 3.34 -16.06
CA ASP A 39 -13.55 3.71 -15.06
C ASP A 39 -12.98 3.63 -13.63
N LEU A 40 -12.19 2.59 -13.35
CA LEU A 40 -11.54 2.41 -12.04
C LEU A 40 -10.47 3.46 -11.74
N MET A 41 -9.81 4.03 -12.76
CA MET A 41 -8.72 4.98 -12.53
C MET A 41 -9.13 6.42 -12.70
N ILE A 42 -9.85 6.74 -13.77
CA ILE A 42 -10.11 8.12 -14.17
C ILE A 42 -11.34 8.67 -13.44
N GLY A 43 -12.24 7.79 -12.97
CA GLY A 43 -13.62 8.18 -12.66
C GLY A 43 -14.33 8.70 -13.91
N GLU A 44 -15.63 9.01 -13.83
CA GLU A 44 -16.41 9.49 -14.99
C GLU A 44 -16.07 10.96 -15.40
N GLY A 45 -14.77 11.30 -15.55
CA GLY A 45 -14.20 12.66 -15.72
C GLY A 45 -13.67 13.02 -17.13
N LYS A 46 -13.11 14.23 -17.32
CA LYS A 46 -12.81 14.87 -18.63
C LYS A 46 -11.42 14.52 -19.22
N ASP A 47 -11.46 13.97 -20.44
CA ASP A 47 -10.41 13.45 -21.35
C ASP A 47 -8.92 13.89 -21.24
N TRP A 48 -8.61 15.14 -20.88
CA TRP A 48 -7.22 15.63 -20.90
C TRP A 48 -6.52 15.54 -19.53
N ARG A 49 -7.27 15.70 -18.44
CA ARG A 49 -6.77 15.54 -17.05
C ARG A 49 -6.55 14.07 -16.73
N ASP A 50 -7.39 13.24 -17.33
CA ASP A 50 -7.43 11.80 -17.27
C ASP A 50 -6.13 11.15 -17.76
N LYS A 51 -5.43 11.73 -18.75
CA LYS A 51 -4.21 11.12 -19.31
C LYS A 51 -3.02 11.15 -18.37
N THR A 52 -2.79 12.25 -17.66
CA THR A 52 -1.66 12.37 -16.72
C THR A 52 -1.93 11.54 -15.47
N HIS A 53 -3.14 11.64 -14.93
CA HIS A 53 -3.61 10.82 -13.82
C HIS A 53 -3.54 9.33 -14.15
N PHE A 54 -3.97 8.94 -15.35
CA PHE A 54 -3.86 7.57 -15.85
C PHE A 54 -2.42 7.08 -15.92
N ARG A 55 -1.51 7.88 -16.50
CA ARG A 55 -0.09 7.51 -16.59
C ARG A 55 0.56 7.37 -15.22
N LEU A 56 0.20 8.24 -14.29
CA LEU A 56 0.70 8.17 -12.92
C LEU A 56 0.23 6.89 -12.23
N ASN A 57 -1.06 6.58 -12.28
CA ASN A 57 -1.62 5.36 -11.70
C ASN A 57 -1.06 4.09 -12.36
N LEU A 58 -0.79 4.11 -13.67
CA LEU A 58 -0.07 3.03 -14.34
C LEU A 58 1.37 2.89 -13.84
N GLY A 59 2.06 3.99 -13.59
CA GLY A 59 3.38 3.98 -12.95
C GLY A 59 3.34 3.37 -11.55
N PHE A 60 2.34 3.74 -10.74
CA PHE A 60 2.14 3.15 -9.42
C PHE A 60 1.83 1.67 -9.49
N ALA A 61 0.93 1.23 -10.37
CA ALA A 61 0.64 -0.19 -10.55
C ALA A 61 1.89 -1.01 -10.90
N TRP A 62 2.73 -0.53 -11.82
CA TRP A 62 4.00 -1.19 -12.12
C TRP A 62 4.96 -1.21 -10.93
N THR A 63 5.09 -0.08 -10.23
CA THR A 63 5.96 0.04 -9.05
C THR A 63 5.51 -0.91 -7.95
N ASP A 64 4.20 -1.04 -7.75
CA ASP A 64 3.64 -1.93 -6.74
C ASP A 64 3.99 -3.38 -7.04
N PHE A 65 3.81 -3.84 -8.29
CA PHE A 65 4.11 -5.23 -8.64
C PHE A 65 5.61 -5.56 -8.71
N LEU A 66 6.43 -4.63 -9.21
CA LEU A 66 7.87 -4.87 -9.39
C LEU A 66 8.69 -4.66 -8.13
N PHE A 67 8.23 -3.78 -7.24
CA PHE A 67 8.99 -3.37 -6.07
C PHE A 67 8.23 -3.61 -4.77
N PHE A 68 7.05 -3.01 -4.61
CA PHE A 68 6.38 -2.97 -3.30
C PHE A 68 5.87 -4.34 -2.84
N VAL A 69 5.18 -5.08 -3.71
CA VAL A 69 4.63 -6.41 -3.40
C VAL A 69 5.74 -7.41 -3.07
N PRO A 70 6.81 -7.55 -3.88
CA PRO A 70 7.95 -8.39 -3.52
C PRO A 70 8.58 -7.98 -2.18
N LEU A 71 8.74 -6.68 -1.90
CA LEU A 71 9.28 -6.16 -0.65
C LEU A 71 8.38 -6.53 0.55
N PHE A 72 7.07 -6.32 0.43
CA PHE A 72 6.11 -6.64 1.48
C PHE A 72 6.04 -8.16 1.74
N VAL A 73 6.00 -8.98 0.69
CA VAL A 73 5.93 -10.44 0.81
C VAL A 73 7.21 -10.98 1.44
N SER A 74 8.38 -10.60 0.93
CA SER A 74 9.66 -11.04 1.48
C SER A 74 9.88 -10.57 2.92
N GLY A 75 9.53 -9.31 3.23
CA GLY A 75 9.57 -8.78 4.60
C GLY A 75 8.65 -9.54 5.55
N SER A 76 7.41 -9.81 5.11
CA SER A 76 6.43 -10.58 5.90
C SER A 76 6.91 -12.00 6.15
N VAL A 77 7.40 -12.71 5.13
CA VAL A 77 7.94 -14.08 5.27
C VAL A 77 9.14 -14.08 6.21
N GLY A 78 10.11 -13.18 6.00
CA GLY A 78 11.27 -13.10 6.87
C GLY A 78 10.90 -12.79 8.33
N ALA A 79 9.97 -11.85 8.56
CA ALA A 79 9.51 -11.49 9.91
C ALA A 79 8.79 -12.65 10.60
N LEU A 80 7.93 -13.40 9.88
CA LEU A 80 7.26 -14.58 10.40
C LEU A 80 8.22 -15.75 10.66
N LEU A 81 9.32 -15.85 9.91
CA LEU A 81 10.40 -16.79 10.18
C LEU A 81 11.38 -16.29 11.26
N GLY A 82 11.10 -15.14 11.86
CA GLY A 82 11.91 -14.55 12.93
C GLY A 82 13.28 -14.05 12.51
N GLN A 83 13.47 -13.79 11.21
CA GLN A 83 14.72 -13.33 10.62
C GLN A 83 14.88 -11.81 10.74
N PRO A 84 16.03 -11.28 11.21
CA PRO A 84 16.23 -9.83 11.35
C PRO A 84 16.06 -9.05 10.05
N TRP A 85 16.56 -9.58 8.93
CA TRP A 85 16.40 -8.94 7.61
C TRP A 85 14.93 -8.84 7.19
N GLY A 86 14.08 -9.77 7.64
CA GLY A 86 12.65 -9.75 7.38
C GLY A 86 11.98 -8.53 7.99
N TYR A 87 12.30 -8.23 9.25
CA TYR A 87 11.84 -7.02 9.92
C TYR A 87 12.38 -5.75 9.23
N VAL A 88 13.62 -5.74 8.75
CA VAL A 88 14.15 -4.59 8.00
C VAL A 88 13.35 -4.34 6.72
N LEU A 89 13.10 -5.38 5.91
CA LEU A 89 12.31 -5.26 4.68
C LEU A 89 10.85 -4.91 4.96
N PHE A 90 10.26 -5.47 6.03
CA PHE A 90 8.90 -5.16 6.46
C PHE A 90 8.76 -3.70 6.91
N GLY A 91 9.73 -3.20 7.67
CA GLY A 91 9.81 -1.78 8.04
C GLY A 91 10.02 -0.87 6.83
N ALA A 92 10.84 -1.28 5.87
CA ALA A 92 11.03 -0.56 4.61
C ALA A 92 9.73 -0.50 3.77
N ALA A 93 8.94 -1.58 3.74
CA ALA A 93 7.61 -1.55 3.15
C ALA A 93 6.69 -0.58 3.89
N GLY A 94 6.72 -0.55 5.22
CA GLY A 94 5.99 0.43 6.02
C GLY A 94 6.39 1.88 5.69
N ALA A 95 7.69 2.16 5.58
CA ALA A 95 8.20 3.47 5.18
C ALA A 95 7.79 3.87 3.76
N GLY A 96 7.89 2.93 2.81
CA GLY A 96 7.42 3.13 1.43
C GLY A 96 5.93 3.47 1.37
N MET A 97 5.13 2.80 2.21
CA MET A 97 3.70 3.09 2.32
C MET A 97 3.42 4.50 2.86
N LEU A 98 4.15 4.96 3.87
CA LEU A 98 4.02 6.33 4.37
C LEU A 98 4.40 7.36 3.30
N TYR A 99 5.52 7.12 2.61
CA TYR A 99 6.00 8.00 1.54
C TYR A 99 4.97 8.13 0.42
N ILE A 100 4.47 7.01 -0.11
CA ILE A 100 3.53 7.05 -1.23
C ILE A 100 2.19 7.67 -0.82
N ASN A 101 1.71 7.45 0.40
CA ASN A 101 0.46 8.04 0.88
C ASN A 101 0.51 9.57 1.02
N ILE A 102 1.70 10.16 1.20
CA ILE A 102 1.85 11.62 1.10
C ILE A 102 1.63 12.07 -0.34
N ILE A 103 2.19 11.37 -1.32
CA ILE A 103 1.99 11.70 -2.74
C ILE A 103 0.52 11.53 -3.13
N LEU A 104 -0.09 10.39 -2.79
CA LEU A 104 -1.49 10.11 -3.09
C LEU A 104 -2.44 11.09 -2.41
N TRP A 105 -2.09 11.60 -1.23
CA TRP A 105 -2.86 12.67 -0.60
C TRP A 105 -2.97 13.92 -1.48
N PHE A 106 -1.93 14.27 -2.23
CA PHE A 106 -1.97 15.44 -3.12
C PHE A 106 -2.60 15.13 -4.48
N VAL A 107 -2.46 13.90 -4.99
CA VAL A 107 -2.90 13.58 -6.35
C VAL A 107 -4.27 12.91 -6.41
N GLU A 108 -4.58 12.03 -5.47
CA GLU A 108 -5.80 11.21 -5.48
C GLU A 108 -6.92 11.76 -4.61
N LYS A 109 -6.61 12.51 -3.55
CA LYS A 109 -7.62 12.99 -2.59
C LYS A 109 -8.75 13.75 -3.28
N GLU A 110 -8.43 14.64 -4.21
CA GLU A 110 -9.44 15.44 -4.92
C GLU A 110 -10.40 14.59 -5.77
N HIS A 111 -9.98 13.39 -6.18
CA HIS A 111 -10.76 12.47 -7.00
C HIS A 111 -11.60 11.52 -6.11
N VAL A 112 -11.01 11.00 -5.05
CA VAL A 112 -11.63 9.96 -4.20
C VAL A 112 -12.50 10.56 -3.09
N TYR A 113 -12.05 11.66 -2.47
CA TYR A 113 -12.70 12.23 -1.29
C TYR A 113 -14.12 12.76 -1.55
N PRO A 114 -14.40 13.52 -2.64
CA PRO A 114 -15.75 14.01 -2.89
C PRO A 114 -16.76 12.90 -3.18
N ALA A 115 -16.33 11.83 -3.84
CA ALA A 115 -17.19 10.71 -4.22
C ALA A 115 -17.56 9.79 -3.04
N LEU A 116 -16.63 9.59 -2.08
CA LEU A 116 -16.78 8.59 -1.02
C LEU A 116 -17.02 9.19 0.37
N GLY A 117 -16.80 10.48 0.53
CA GLY A 117 -16.96 11.20 1.78
C GLY A 117 -15.84 10.96 2.80
N PRO A 118 -15.84 11.72 3.90
CA PRO A 118 -14.72 11.80 4.83
C PRO A 118 -14.43 10.47 5.51
N LEU A 119 -15.45 9.80 6.07
CA LEU A 119 -15.25 8.60 6.86
C LEU A 119 -14.60 7.48 6.04
N ARG A 120 -15.11 7.21 4.84
CA ARG A 120 -14.57 6.15 4.00
C ARG A 120 -13.15 6.47 3.54
N TYR A 121 -12.90 7.72 3.15
CA TYR A 121 -11.58 8.14 2.69
C TYR A 121 -10.53 8.00 3.80
N PHE A 122 -10.78 8.61 4.97
CA PHE A 122 -9.84 8.64 6.08
C PHE A 122 -9.69 7.30 6.79
N THR A 123 -10.61 6.36 6.59
CA THR A 123 -10.46 4.99 7.10
C THR A 123 -9.82 4.08 6.06
N TYR A 124 -10.48 3.84 4.94
CA TYR A 124 -10.13 2.75 4.01
C TYR A 124 -9.16 3.15 2.91
N PHE A 125 -9.29 4.35 2.35
CA PHE A 125 -8.51 4.75 1.17
C PHE A 125 -7.17 5.40 1.51
N TRP A 126 -7.03 5.95 2.72
CA TRP A 126 -5.81 6.59 3.17
C TRP A 126 -5.37 6.12 4.56
N GLY A 127 -6.29 6.09 5.54
CA GLY A 127 -5.94 5.82 6.94
C GLY A 127 -5.30 4.46 7.16
N PHE A 128 -5.92 3.37 6.70
CA PHE A 128 -5.40 2.02 6.91
C PHE A 128 -3.97 1.86 6.39
N PHE A 129 -3.66 2.44 5.24
CA PHE A 129 -2.31 2.43 4.67
C PHE A 129 -1.31 3.21 5.53
N VAL A 130 -1.68 4.42 5.98
CA VAL A 130 -0.82 5.26 6.84
C VAL A 130 -0.61 4.62 8.21
N TYR A 131 -1.69 4.15 8.86
CA TYR A 131 -1.60 3.50 10.17
C TYR A 131 -0.80 2.22 10.09
N TRP A 132 -1.04 1.37 9.10
CA TRP A 132 -0.24 0.17 8.89
C TRP A 132 1.23 0.52 8.65
N GLY A 133 1.52 1.50 7.78
CA GLY A 133 2.89 1.90 7.45
C GLY A 133 3.67 2.42 8.66
N ALA A 134 3.04 3.27 9.48
CA ALA A 134 3.63 3.81 10.70
C ALA A 134 3.90 2.71 11.73
N LEU A 135 2.92 1.84 11.97
CA LEU A 135 3.05 0.75 12.93
C LEU A 135 4.09 -0.28 12.47
N ALA A 136 4.10 -0.66 11.19
CA ALA A 136 5.07 -1.60 10.63
C ALA A 136 6.50 -1.07 10.72
N LEU A 137 6.71 0.21 10.40
CA LEU A 137 8.02 0.86 10.51
C LEU A 137 8.49 0.92 11.97
N ALA A 138 7.66 1.47 12.87
CA ALA A 138 8.02 1.61 14.27
C ALA A 138 8.29 0.26 14.93
N TYR A 139 7.39 -0.71 14.73
CA TYR A 139 7.54 -2.05 15.28
C TYR A 139 8.81 -2.74 14.75
N SER A 140 9.09 -2.64 13.45
CA SER A 140 10.29 -3.23 12.88
C SER A 140 11.57 -2.60 13.44
N ALA A 141 11.59 -1.27 13.61
CA ALA A 141 12.73 -0.57 14.21
C ALA A 141 12.97 -1.02 15.66
N LEU A 142 11.91 -1.16 16.46
CA LEU A 142 12.00 -1.63 17.84
C LEU A 142 12.51 -3.07 17.91
N ARG A 143 11.98 -3.95 17.05
CA ARG A 143 12.40 -5.36 16.98
C ARG A 143 13.87 -5.49 16.60
N VAL A 144 14.29 -4.84 15.52
CA VAL A 144 15.70 -4.84 15.07
C VAL A 144 16.61 -4.19 16.13
N GLY A 145 16.12 -3.18 16.87
CA GLY A 145 16.80 -2.56 18.00
C GLY A 145 16.91 -3.43 19.25
N GLY A 146 16.39 -4.67 19.23
CA GLY A 146 16.50 -5.62 20.34
C GLY A 146 15.44 -5.46 21.43
N ILE A 147 14.38 -4.69 21.18
CA ILE A 147 13.27 -4.54 22.13
C ILE A 147 12.27 -5.68 21.90
N GLU A 148 12.03 -6.45 22.96
CA GLU A 148 11.08 -7.57 22.98
C GLU A 148 9.74 -7.13 23.59
N PHE A 149 8.63 -7.59 23.00
CA PHE A 149 7.24 -7.30 23.39
C PHE A 149 6.44 -8.60 23.48
#